data_AF-A0A9E2YRP3-F1
#
_entry.id   AF-A0A9E2YRP3-F1
#
_cell.length_a   1.000
_cell.length_b   1.000
_cell.length_c   1.000
_cell.angle_alpha   90.00
_cell.angle_beta   90.00
_cell.angle_gamma   90.00
#
_symmetry.space_group_name_H-M   'P 1'
#
loop_
_entity.id
_entity.type
_entity.pdbx_description
1 polymer ?
#
loop_
_entity_poly.entity_id
_entity_poly.type
_entity_poly.pdbx_seq_one_letter_code
_entity_poly.pdbx_strand_id
1 'polypeptide(L)'
;MIFAFAAAASGAVTADLSRYTQSKDFIVAQSGNLLTIDSRGEKQTRLRIVFNLADPERLIHEVSVAPRADASRAIILEDAAPAYRVYTGRRHGSWEDNYFDNPSTRPHEVVEYMGQLALKRCRVEETGGRLQVILGELRLGIFHGDVVFTLYAGSNLVKQEAVVSTEEASVAYYYDSWVTRCSTNALSSW
;
A
#
# COMPACT_ATOMS: atom_id res chain seq x y z
N MET A 1 -5.63 31.81 16.64
CA MET A 1 -6.59 30.70 16.78
C MET A 1 -5.89 29.44 16.31
N ILE A 2 -5.52 28.55 17.23
CA ILE A 2 -4.85 27.28 16.89
C ILE A 2 -5.96 26.24 16.75
N PHE A 3 -6.16 25.70 15.56
CA PHE A 3 -7.04 24.55 15.34
C PHE A 3 -6.29 23.30 15.77
N ALA A 4 -6.68 22.73 16.92
CA ALA A 4 -6.29 21.37 17.27
C ALA A 4 -7.13 20.41 16.43
N PHE A 5 -6.52 19.69 15.51
CA PHE A 5 -7.14 18.52 14.89
C PHE A 5 -7.19 17.41 15.94
N ALA A 6 -8.39 17.08 16.41
CA ALA A 6 -8.60 15.87 17.17
C ALA A 6 -8.43 14.67 16.22
N ALA A 7 -7.36 13.91 16.39
CA ALA A 7 -7.24 12.60 15.77
C ALA A 7 -8.36 11.72 16.32
N ALA A 8 -9.36 11.41 15.49
CA ALA A 8 -10.35 10.42 15.84
C ALA A 8 -9.62 9.09 16.07
N ALA A 9 -9.78 8.50 17.25
CA ALA A 9 -9.36 7.13 17.50
C ALA A 9 -10.16 6.23 16.54
N SER A 10 -9.50 5.78 15.47
CA SER A 10 -10.06 4.77 14.57
C SER A 10 -10.25 3.49 15.38
N GLY A 11 -11.47 2.95 15.42
CA GLY A 11 -11.68 1.62 16.01
C GLY A 11 -10.77 0.60 15.34
N ALA A 12 -10.30 -0.39 16.10
CA ALA A 12 -9.42 -1.43 15.59
C ALA A 12 -10.00 -2.05 14.31
N VAL A 13 -9.30 -1.92 13.19
CA VAL A 13 -9.73 -2.52 11.92
C VAL A 13 -9.47 -4.02 11.99
N THR A 14 -10.55 -4.80 11.95
CA THR A 14 -10.46 -6.25 11.82
C THR A 14 -10.30 -6.63 10.35
N ALA A 15 -9.33 -7.49 10.05
CA ALA A 15 -9.13 -8.03 8.72
C ALA A 15 -10.24 -9.03 8.37
N ASP A 16 -10.89 -8.81 7.23
CA ASP A 16 -11.79 -9.78 6.63
C ASP A 16 -10.96 -10.87 5.92
N LEU A 17 -11.01 -12.09 6.45
CA LEU A 17 -10.30 -13.26 5.96
C LEU A 17 -11.22 -14.23 5.19
N SER A 18 -12.46 -13.83 4.86
CA SER A 18 -13.45 -14.70 4.20
C SER A 18 -12.99 -15.28 2.85
N ARG A 19 -12.00 -14.64 2.21
CA ARG A 19 -11.40 -15.05 0.93
C ARG A 19 -9.95 -15.53 1.05
N TYR A 20 -9.45 -15.70 2.28
CA TYR A 20 -8.15 -16.32 2.53
C TYR A 20 -8.33 -17.82 2.68
N THR A 21 -7.60 -18.60 1.90
CA THR A 21 -7.80 -20.05 1.77
C THR A 21 -6.85 -20.90 2.60
N GLN A 22 -5.98 -20.27 3.41
CA GLN A 22 -5.02 -20.96 4.28
C GLN A 22 -4.10 -21.92 3.53
N SER A 23 -3.49 -21.48 2.42
CA SER A 23 -2.52 -22.33 1.74
C SER A 23 -1.24 -22.52 2.56
N LYS A 24 -0.42 -23.48 2.13
CA LYS A 24 0.91 -23.73 2.71
C LYS A 24 1.91 -22.60 2.44
N ASP A 25 1.62 -21.72 1.50
CA ASP A 25 2.56 -20.69 1.02
C ASP A 25 2.42 -19.38 1.80
N PHE A 26 1.26 -19.14 2.44
CA PHE A 26 0.99 -17.96 3.23
C PHE A 26 0.35 -18.34 4.57
N ILE A 27 0.85 -17.74 5.65
CA ILE A 27 0.28 -17.83 6.99
C ILE A 27 -0.14 -16.43 7.40
N VAL A 28 -1.43 -16.22 7.61
CA VAL A 28 -2.01 -14.94 8.02
C VAL A 28 -2.53 -15.04 9.44
N ALA A 29 -2.17 -14.07 10.30
CA ALA A 29 -2.67 -13.97 11.66
C ALA A 29 -2.85 -12.51 12.06
N GLN A 30 -3.94 -12.20 12.77
CA GLN A 30 -4.15 -10.88 13.38
C GLN A 30 -4.07 -11.00 14.91
N SER A 31 -3.28 -10.13 15.55
CA SER A 31 -3.19 -9.97 17.00
C SER A 31 -3.36 -8.50 17.36
N GLY A 32 -4.49 -8.15 17.97
CA GLY A 32 -4.88 -6.75 18.15
C GLY A 32 -4.93 -6.00 16.81
N ASN A 33 -4.11 -4.95 16.70
CA ASN A 33 -4.02 -4.13 15.49
C ASN A 33 -2.96 -4.61 14.49
N LEU A 34 -2.20 -5.68 14.82
CA LEU A 34 -1.13 -6.17 13.96
C LEU A 34 -1.61 -7.35 13.12
N LEU A 35 -1.58 -7.18 11.79
CA LEU A 35 -1.83 -8.25 10.82
C LEU A 35 -0.50 -8.75 10.26
N THR A 36 -0.13 -9.98 10.62
CA THR A 36 1.11 -10.64 10.22
C THR A 36 0.85 -11.57 9.04
N ILE A 37 1.66 -11.45 8.00
CA ILE A 37 1.72 -12.36 6.88
C ILE A 37 3.12 -12.94 6.82
N ASP A 38 3.20 -14.25 7.00
CA ASP A 38 4.41 -15.04 6.80
C ASP A 38 4.28 -15.81 5.49
N SER A 39 5.17 -15.55 4.53
CA SER A 39 5.19 -16.25 3.26
C SER A 39 6.45 -17.07 3.06
N ARG A 40 6.32 -18.12 2.25
CA ARG A 40 7.46 -18.90 1.77
C ARG A 40 7.95 -18.32 0.45
N GLY A 41 9.17 -17.80 0.46
CA GLY A 41 9.84 -17.23 -0.69
C GLY A 41 10.80 -18.19 -1.39
N GLU A 42 11.71 -17.62 -2.18
CA GLU A 42 12.68 -18.37 -2.96
C GLU A 42 13.66 -19.11 -2.04
N LYS A 43 14.14 -20.29 -2.45
CA LYS A 43 15.09 -21.10 -1.68
C LYS A 43 14.64 -21.40 -0.23
N GLN A 44 13.32 -21.46 0.00
CA GLN A 44 12.70 -21.67 1.33
C GLN A 44 12.93 -20.51 2.31
N THR A 45 13.38 -19.34 1.82
CA THR A 45 13.44 -18.10 2.61
C THR A 45 12.04 -17.79 3.16
N ARG A 46 11.98 -17.24 4.38
CA ARG A 46 10.74 -16.79 4.99
C ARG A 46 10.70 -15.28 4.94
N LEU A 47 9.77 -14.75 4.15
CA LEU A 47 9.46 -13.34 4.14
C LEU A 47 8.31 -13.10 5.12
N ARG A 48 8.39 -12.02 5.88
CA ARG A 48 7.32 -11.55 6.74
C ARG A 48 7.05 -10.08 6.45
N ILE A 49 5.76 -9.75 6.40
CA ILE A 49 5.28 -8.38 6.49
C ILE A 49 4.25 -8.30 7.62
N VAL A 50 4.37 -7.26 8.44
CA VAL A 50 3.42 -6.96 9.51
C VAL A 50 2.80 -5.61 9.25
N PHE A 51 1.47 -5.57 9.18
CA PHE A 51 0.71 -4.33 9.02
C PHE A 51 0.17 -3.84 10.35
N ASN A 52 0.39 -2.56 10.67
CA ASN A 52 -0.29 -1.88 11.78
C ASN A 52 -1.59 -1.26 11.28
N LEU A 53 -2.70 -1.89 11.62
CA LEU A 53 -4.04 -1.49 11.18
C LEU A 53 -4.64 -0.33 11.99
N ALA A 54 -3.93 0.21 12.97
CA ALA A 54 -4.36 1.36 13.76
C ALA A 54 -3.66 2.67 13.39
N ASP A 55 -2.51 2.61 12.72
CA ASP A 55 -1.73 3.80 12.37
C ASP A 55 -1.30 3.74 10.89
N PRO A 56 -2.05 4.39 9.98
CA PRO A 56 -1.71 4.48 8.56
C PRO A 56 -0.33 5.10 8.30
N GLU A 57 0.17 5.94 9.22
CA GLU A 57 1.47 6.59 9.11
C GLU A 57 2.63 5.70 9.59
N ARG A 58 2.33 4.50 10.12
CA ARG A 58 3.27 3.41 10.40
C ARG A 58 2.68 2.08 9.92
N LEU A 59 1.97 2.12 8.79
CA LEU A 59 1.18 1.00 8.30
C LEU A 59 2.03 -0.26 8.09
N ILE A 60 3.23 -0.11 7.54
CA ILE A 60 4.19 -1.20 7.39
C ILE A 60 5.01 -1.23 8.68
N HIS A 61 4.55 -1.99 9.67
CA HIS A 61 5.22 -2.09 10.95
C HIS A 61 6.57 -2.80 10.83
N GLU A 62 6.61 -3.89 10.06
CA GLU A 62 7.81 -4.70 9.85
C GLU A 62 7.81 -5.32 8.45
N VAL A 63 8.97 -5.31 7.80
CA VAL A 63 9.32 -6.28 6.75
C VAL A 63 10.60 -6.98 7.19
N SER A 64 10.57 -8.30 7.27
CA SER A 64 11.75 -9.08 7.68
C SER A 64 11.91 -10.36 6.87
N VAL A 65 13.13 -10.87 6.86
CA VAL A 65 13.50 -12.12 6.18
C VAL A 65 14.26 -13.06 7.10
N ALA A 66 14.00 -14.35 7.00
CA ALA A 66 14.85 -15.40 7.58
C ALA A 66 15.23 -16.40 6.49
N PRO A 67 16.44 -16.97 6.53
CA PRO A 67 16.88 -17.94 5.52
C PRO A 67 16.05 -19.24 5.54
N ARG A 68 15.38 -19.55 6.66
CA ARG A 68 14.46 -20.69 6.84
C ARG A 68 13.56 -20.47 8.06
N ALA A 69 12.58 -21.34 8.28
CA ALA A 69 11.52 -21.18 9.29
C ALA A 69 11.99 -21.08 10.75
N ASP A 70 13.09 -21.75 11.09
CA ASP A 70 13.69 -21.84 12.42
C ASP A 70 14.84 -20.85 12.67
N ALA A 71 15.22 -20.07 11.65
CA ALA A 71 16.33 -19.14 11.75
C ALA A 71 15.90 -17.77 12.27
N SER A 72 16.85 -17.04 12.87
CA SER A 72 16.67 -15.64 13.23
C SER A 72 16.29 -14.79 12.01
N ARG A 73 15.42 -13.80 12.24
CA ARG A 73 14.97 -12.86 11.22
C ARG A 73 15.87 -11.63 11.19
N ALA A 74 16.24 -11.19 10.00
CA ALA A 74 16.82 -9.88 9.73
C ALA A 74 15.70 -8.92 9.34
N ILE A 75 15.62 -7.77 10.01
CA ILE A 75 14.65 -6.73 9.73
C ILE A 75 15.16 -5.85 8.58
N ILE A 76 14.32 -5.64 7.57
CA ILE A 76 14.63 -4.84 6.38
C ILE A 76 14.00 -3.44 6.48
N LEU A 77 12.80 -3.35 7.05
CA LEU A 77 12.02 -2.12 7.15
C LEU A 77 11.17 -2.15 8.43
N GLU A 78 11.11 -1.02 9.13
CA GLU A 78 10.25 -0.82 10.30
C GLU A 78 9.52 0.51 10.23
N ASP A 79 8.31 0.52 10.79
CA ASP A 79 7.48 1.72 11.02
C ASP A 79 7.36 2.65 9.80
N ALA A 80 7.24 2.06 8.62
CA ALA A 80 7.15 2.74 7.35
C ALA A 80 5.69 2.89 6.89
N ALA A 81 5.48 3.73 5.87
CA ALA A 81 4.16 3.90 5.28
C ALA A 81 4.24 4.00 3.75
N PRO A 82 3.23 3.48 3.01
CA PRO A 82 3.09 3.75 1.61
C PRO A 82 2.72 5.22 1.40
N ALA A 83 3.36 5.86 0.41
CA ALA A 83 3.07 7.24 0.08
C ALA A 83 2.88 7.40 -1.43
N TYR A 84 1.98 8.30 -1.78
CA TYR A 84 1.53 8.51 -3.15
C TYR A 84 1.29 9.99 -3.39
N ARG A 85 1.56 10.43 -4.60
CA ARG A 85 1.22 11.76 -5.09
C ARG A 85 0.68 11.65 -6.50
N VAL A 86 -0.29 12.48 -6.83
CA VAL A 86 -0.81 12.61 -8.19
C VAL A 86 -0.89 14.09 -8.57
N TYR A 87 -0.49 14.39 -9.80
CA TYR A 87 -0.78 15.64 -10.47
C TYR A 87 -1.88 15.37 -11.47
N THR A 88 -2.93 16.18 -11.45
CA THR A 88 -4.05 16.06 -12.40
C THR A 88 -4.15 17.33 -13.22
N GLY A 89 -4.38 17.18 -14.52
CA GLY A 89 -4.78 18.26 -15.41
C GLY A 89 -5.92 17.80 -16.32
N ARG A 90 -6.40 18.70 -17.17
CA ARG A 90 -7.45 18.40 -18.14
C ARG A 90 -6.87 18.26 -19.54
N ARG A 91 -7.27 17.18 -20.23
CA ARG A 91 -7.10 17.05 -21.66
C ARG A 91 -8.18 17.85 -22.38
N HIS A 92 -7.77 18.66 -23.33
CA HIS A 92 -8.68 19.37 -24.24
C HIS A 92 -8.61 18.76 -25.64
N GLY A 93 -9.68 18.91 -26.41
CA GLY A 93 -9.78 18.37 -27.77
C GLY A 93 -10.78 17.23 -27.91
N SER A 94 -10.98 16.81 -29.16
CA SER A 94 -11.81 15.65 -29.48
C SER A 94 -11.12 14.35 -29.02
N TRP A 95 -11.84 13.22 -29.07
CA TRP A 95 -11.22 11.90 -28.85
C TRP A 95 -10.01 11.65 -29.76
N GLU A 96 -10.03 12.15 -31.00
CA GLU A 96 -8.96 11.94 -32.00
C GLU A 96 -7.72 12.80 -31.71
N ASP A 97 -7.92 14.01 -31.17
CA ASP A 97 -6.86 15.00 -30.98
C ASP A 97 -6.26 15.00 -29.57
N ASN A 98 -6.95 14.40 -28.59
CA ASN A 98 -6.53 14.47 -27.19
C ASN A 98 -5.14 13.85 -26.94
N TYR A 99 -4.64 13.01 -27.84
CA TYR A 99 -3.33 12.38 -27.76
C TYR A 99 -2.20 13.41 -27.92
N PHE A 100 -2.39 14.39 -28.82
CA PHE A 100 -1.42 15.46 -29.06
C PHE A 100 -1.51 16.59 -28.05
N ASP A 101 -2.55 16.61 -27.22
CA ASP A 101 -2.65 17.59 -26.16
C ASP A 101 -1.54 17.39 -25.12
N ASN A 102 -0.94 18.51 -24.71
CA ASN A 102 0.10 18.58 -23.70
C ASN A 102 -0.36 19.42 -22.51
N PRO A 103 -1.04 18.82 -21.52
CA PRO A 103 -1.51 19.48 -20.30
C PRO A 103 -0.43 20.24 -19.53
N SER A 104 0.85 19.83 -19.63
CA SER A 104 1.94 20.51 -18.93
C SER A 104 2.16 21.96 -19.38
N THR A 105 1.67 22.35 -20.56
CA THR A 105 1.72 23.73 -21.07
C THR A 105 0.70 24.66 -20.38
N ARG A 106 -0.25 24.11 -19.61
CA ARG A 106 -1.28 24.84 -18.88
C ARG A 106 -1.16 24.57 -17.37
N PRO A 107 -0.08 25.03 -16.71
CA PRO A 107 0.19 24.71 -15.30
C PRO A 107 -0.89 25.22 -14.34
N HIS A 108 -1.65 26.24 -14.72
CA HIS A 108 -2.79 26.74 -13.93
C HIS A 108 -3.98 25.77 -13.88
N GLU A 109 -4.03 24.77 -14.76
CA GLU A 109 -5.01 23.68 -14.75
C GLU A 109 -4.50 22.44 -13.99
N VAL A 110 -3.23 22.45 -13.55
CA VAL A 110 -2.61 21.33 -12.85
C VAL A 110 -2.82 21.46 -11.35
N VAL A 111 -3.37 20.42 -10.73
CA VAL A 111 -3.56 20.33 -9.28
C VAL A 111 -2.77 19.14 -8.74
N GLU A 112 -2.05 19.36 -7.65
CA GLU A 112 -1.32 18.32 -6.92
C GLU A 112 -2.17 17.79 -5.76
N TYR A 113 -2.19 16.47 -5.59
CA TYR A 113 -2.82 15.80 -4.46
C TYR A 113 -1.86 14.80 -3.83
N MET A 114 -1.76 14.86 -2.50
CA MET A 114 -1.11 13.84 -1.69
C MET A 114 -2.11 12.74 -1.33
N GLY A 115 -1.63 11.50 -1.29
CA GLY A 115 -2.43 10.34 -0.90
C GLY A 115 -2.88 10.43 0.56
N GLN A 116 -4.15 10.11 0.80
CA GLN A 116 -4.75 10.07 2.13
C GLN A 116 -5.41 8.71 2.32
N LEU A 117 -4.84 7.88 3.21
CA LEU A 117 -5.41 6.59 3.56
C LEU A 117 -6.13 6.69 4.91
N ALA A 118 -7.47 6.61 4.89
CA ALA A 118 -8.25 6.63 6.13
C ALA A 118 -8.27 5.28 6.86
N LEU A 119 -7.84 4.20 6.19
CA LEU A 119 -7.75 2.83 6.70
C LEU A 119 -8.99 2.41 7.51
N LYS A 120 -10.12 2.24 6.83
CA LYS A 120 -11.36 1.77 7.47
C LYS A 120 -11.70 0.31 7.17
N ARG A 121 -10.98 -0.30 6.23
CA ARG A 121 -11.18 -1.68 5.81
C ARG A 121 -9.84 -2.36 5.60
N CYS A 122 -9.78 -3.64 5.96
CA CYS A 122 -8.71 -4.54 5.58
C CYS A 122 -9.35 -5.85 5.08
N ARG A 123 -9.02 -6.29 3.88
CA ARG A 123 -9.40 -7.60 3.34
C ARG A 123 -8.15 -8.37 2.97
N VAL A 124 -8.16 -9.69 3.20
CA VAL A 124 -7.12 -10.59 2.74
C VAL A 124 -7.72 -11.59 1.77
N GLU A 125 -7.22 -11.59 0.55
CA GLU A 125 -7.71 -12.46 -0.52
C GLU A 125 -6.56 -13.31 -1.06
N GLU A 126 -6.79 -14.61 -1.21
CA GLU A 126 -5.81 -15.52 -1.82
C GLU A 126 -6.34 -16.05 -3.15
N THR A 127 -5.57 -15.87 -4.23
CA THR A 127 -5.97 -16.32 -5.57
C THR A 127 -4.75 -16.68 -6.40
N GLY A 128 -4.70 -17.91 -6.91
CA GLY A 128 -3.69 -18.34 -7.91
C GLY A 128 -2.24 -18.14 -7.47
N GLY A 129 -1.91 -18.43 -6.21
CA GLY A 129 -0.55 -18.28 -5.67
C GLY A 129 -0.17 -16.85 -5.30
N ARG A 130 -1.15 -15.94 -5.21
CA ARG A 130 -0.98 -14.57 -4.73
C ARG A 130 -1.82 -14.38 -3.49
N LEU A 131 -1.25 -13.71 -2.50
CA LEU A 131 -2.00 -13.19 -1.36
C LEU A 131 -2.02 -11.67 -1.44
N GLN A 132 -3.22 -11.10 -1.45
CA GLN A 132 -3.45 -9.67 -1.50
C GLN A 132 -3.98 -9.18 -0.16
N VAL A 133 -3.34 -8.16 0.40
CA VAL A 133 -3.84 -7.40 1.54
C VAL A 133 -4.35 -6.06 0.98
N ILE A 134 -5.67 -5.87 1.06
CA ILE A 134 -6.38 -4.74 0.46
C ILE A 134 -6.82 -3.82 1.60
N LEU A 135 -6.25 -2.62 1.63
CA LEU A 135 -6.38 -1.63 2.69
C LEU A 135 -7.14 -0.44 2.15
N GLY A 136 -8.36 -0.27 2.64
CA GLY A 136 -9.34 0.58 1.98
C GLY A 136 -9.43 2.00 2.46
N GLU A 137 -10.09 2.81 1.63
CA GLU A 137 -10.31 4.25 1.77
C GLU A 137 -9.07 5.10 1.46
N LEU A 138 -8.37 4.79 0.37
CA LEU A 138 -7.36 5.67 -0.22
C LEU A 138 -8.03 6.74 -1.08
N ARG A 139 -7.66 8.00 -0.84
CA ARG A 139 -7.97 9.13 -1.71
C ARG A 139 -6.70 9.72 -2.29
N LEU A 140 -6.73 10.01 -3.58
CA LEU A 140 -5.69 10.72 -4.34
C LEU A 140 -6.38 11.86 -5.11
N GLY A 141 -6.86 12.86 -4.38
CA GLY A 141 -7.71 13.90 -4.93
C GLY A 141 -9.01 13.33 -5.48
N ILE A 142 -9.20 13.46 -6.80
CA ILE A 142 -10.35 12.95 -7.57
C ILE A 142 -10.35 11.43 -7.73
N PHE A 143 -9.27 10.75 -7.36
CA PHE A 143 -9.18 9.29 -7.41
C PHE A 143 -9.53 8.66 -6.06
N HIS A 144 -10.29 7.57 -6.10
CA HIS A 144 -10.73 6.81 -4.93
C HIS A 144 -10.51 5.31 -5.11
N GLY A 145 -10.13 4.63 -4.02
CA GLY A 145 -9.93 3.18 -4.04
C GLY A 145 -9.19 2.69 -2.81
N ASP A 146 -8.24 1.79 -3.02
CA ASP A 146 -7.57 1.05 -1.96
C ASP A 146 -6.03 1.03 -2.19
N VAL A 147 -5.26 0.84 -1.11
CA VAL A 147 -3.86 0.42 -1.19
C VAL A 147 -3.82 -1.11 -1.20
N VAL A 148 -3.08 -1.71 -2.14
CA VAL A 148 -2.97 -3.18 -2.25
C VAL A 148 -1.53 -3.61 -2.12
N PHE A 149 -1.28 -4.53 -1.19
CA PHE A 149 -0.03 -5.26 -1.08
C PHE A 149 -0.23 -6.67 -1.63
N THR A 150 0.65 -7.12 -2.52
CA THR A 150 0.62 -8.48 -3.08
C THR A 150 1.91 -9.22 -2.75
N LEU A 151 1.76 -10.40 -2.14
CA LEU A 151 2.84 -11.37 -1.94
C LEU A 151 2.64 -12.54 -2.92
N TYR A 152 3.74 -13.10 -3.41
CA TYR A 152 3.75 -14.16 -4.40
C TYR A 152 4.37 -15.44 -3.83
N ALA A 153 3.68 -16.57 -3.97
CA ALA A 153 4.17 -17.86 -3.50
C ALA A 153 5.51 -18.19 -4.17
N GLY A 154 6.51 -18.59 -3.38
CA GLY A 154 7.84 -18.96 -3.87
C GLY A 154 8.73 -17.79 -4.32
N SER A 155 8.33 -16.55 -4.05
CA SER A 155 9.11 -15.35 -4.36
C SER A 155 9.44 -14.54 -3.11
N ASN A 156 10.55 -13.81 -3.15
CA ASN A 156 10.92 -12.83 -2.11
C ASN A 156 10.39 -11.41 -2.42
N LEU A 157 9.38 -11.30 -3.30
CA LEU A 157 8.84 -10.02 -3.76
C LEU A 157 7.55 -9.66 -3.00
N VAL A 158 7.47 -8.41 -2.57
CA VAL A 158 6.23 -7.73 -2.19
C VAL A 158 5.97 -6.62 -3.19
N LYS A 159 4.75 -6.55 -3.73
CA LYS A 159 4.30 -5.46 -4.61
C LYS A 159 3.35 -4.55 -3.83
N GLN A 160 3.56 -3.25 -3.90
CA GLN A 160 2.70 -2.22 -3.32
C GLN A 160 2.07 -1.39 -4.44
N GLU A 161 0.75 -1.18 -4.38
CA GLU A 161 -0.01 -0.45 -5.41
C GLU A 161 -1.06 0.46 -4.79
N ALA A 162 -1.30 1.61 -5.41
CA ALA A 162 -2.56 2.32 -5.25
C ALA A 162 -3.50 1.87 -6.37
N VAL A 163 -4.58 1.18 -6.03
CA VAL A 163 -5.60 0.73 -6.98
C VAL A 163 -6.79 1.67 -6.83
N VAL A 164 -6.82 2.69 -7.68
CA VAL A 164 -7.79 3.80 -7.60
C VAL A 164 -8.37 4.13 -8.96
N SER A 165 -9.59 4.67 -8.98
CA SER A 165 -10.28 5.12 -10.18
C SER A 165 -10.91 6.50 -9.98
N THR A 166 -11.29 7.13 -11.08
CA THR A 166 -12.05 8.39 -11.10
C THR A 166 -13.07 8.32 -12.24
N GLU A 167 -14.18 9.03 -12.08
CA GLU A 167 -15.20 9.19 -13.13
C GLU A 167 -15.07 10.54 -13.86
N GLU A 168 -14.10 11.37 -13.45
CA GLU A 168 -13.83 12.66 -14.09
C GLU A 168 -13.39 12.46 -15.55
N ALA A 169 -14.07 13.16 -16.46
CA ALA A 169 -13.81 13.05 -17.89
C ALA A 169 -12.53 13.81 -18.29
N SER A 170 -11.82 13.24 -19.27
CA SER A 170 -10.64 13.87 -19.89
C SER A 170 -9.51 14.22 -18.90
N VAL A 171 -9.32 13.41 -17.86
CA VAL A 171 -8.20 13.60 -16.92
C VAL A 171 -6.88 13.17 -17.56
N ALA A 172 -5.89 14.05 -17.50
CA ALA A 172 -4.49 13.67 -17.60
C ALA A 172 -3.89 13.59 -16.20
N TYR A 173 -3.06 12.58 -15.94
CA TYR A 173 -2.40 12.47 -14.65
C TYR A 173 -0.95 11.98 -14.77
N TYR A 174 -0.14 12.42 -13.82
CA TYR A 174 1.18 11.86 -13.51
C TYR A 174 1.18 11.49 -12.04
N TYR A 175 1.87 10.42 -11.66
CA TYR A 175 1.88 9.95 -10.29
C TYR A 175 3.29 9.56 -9.84
N ASP A 176 3.50 9.72 -8.54
CA ASP A 176 4.65 9.20 -7.82
C ASP A 176 4.17 8.21 -6.76
N SER A 177 4.95 7.17 -6.52
CA SER A 177 4.76 6.25 -5.41
C SER A 177 6.09 5.94 -4.73
N TRP A 178 6.08 5.87 -3.41
CA TRP A 178 7.27 5.56 -2.62
C TRP A 178 6.89 4.96 -1.27
N VAL A 179 7.91 4.62 -0.49
CA VAL A 179 7.79 4.27 0.93
C VAL A 179 8.40 5.40 1.73
N THR A 180 7.68 5.90 2.73
CA THR A 180 8.12 6.98 3.63
C THR A 180 8.36 6.44 5.04
N ARG A 181 9.02 7.25 5.87
CA ARG A 181 9.37 6.93 7.27
C ARG A 181 10.24 5.69 7.45
N CYS A 182 10.92 5.26 6.39
CA CYS A 182 11.86 4.15 6.43
C CYS A 182 12.98 4.46 7.43
N SER A 183 13.06 3.69 8.52
CA SER A 183 14.29 3.58 9.31
C SER A 183 15.15 2.48 8.70
N THR A 184 16.27 2.85 8.08
CA THR A 184 17.30 1.89 7.62
C THR A 184 18.35 1.63 8.69
N ASN A 185 18.18 2.15 9.90
CA ASN A 185 19.16 2.01 10.98
C ASN A 185 19.38 0.55 11.40
N ALA A 186 18.48 -0.37 11.04
CA ALA A 186 18.64 -1.81 11.22
C ALA A 186 19.42 -2.51 10.07
N LEU A 187 19.76 -1.82 8.97
CA LEU A 187 20.55 -2.38 7.87
C LEU A 187 22.06 -2.46 8.18
N SER A 188 22.49 -2.03 9.37
CA SER A 188 23.88 -2.15 9.81
C SER A 188 24.18 -3.53 10.38
N SER A 189 24.37 -4.52 9.51
CA SER A 189 25.36 -5.62 9.63
C SER A 189 24.98 -6.77 8.69
N TRP A 190 25.65 -6.84 7.55
CA TRP A 190 25.86 -8.07 6.79
C TRP A 190 27.35 -8.35 6.77
#